data_AF-E9PQF3-F1
#
_entry.id   AF-E9PQF3-F1
#
_cell.length_a   1.000
_cell.length_b   1.000
_cell.length_c   1.000
_cell.angle_alpha   90.00
_cell.angle_beta   90.00
_cell.angle_gamma   90.00
#
_symmetry.space_group_name_H-M   'P 1'
#
loop_
_entity.id
_entity.type
_entity.pdbx_description
1 polymer ?
#
loop_
_entity_poly.entity_id
_entity_poly.type
_entity_poly.pdbx_seq_one_letter_code
_entity_poly.pdbx_strand_id
1 'polypeptide(L)' 'MSSFSESALEKKLSELSNSQQSVQTLSLWLIHHRKHAGPIVSVWHRELRKERQMKAVKNL' A
#
# COMPACT_ATOMS: atom_id res chain seq x y z
N MET A 1 12.92 9.37 -10.25
CA MET A 1 11.95 8.35 -9.78
C MET A 1 12.55 7.69 -8.55
N SER A 2 11.79 7.54 -7.46
CA SER A 2 12.29 7.01 -6.19
C SER A 2 12.58 5.51 -6.30
N SER A 3 13.58 5.01 -5.58
CA SER A 3 13.81 3.57 -5.45
C SER A 3 12.65 2.87 -4.73
N PHE A 4 12.49 1.58 -4.99
CA PHE A 4 11.59 0.74 -4.21
C PHE A 4 12.19 0.49 -2.82
N SER A 5 11.36 0.61 -1.78
CA SER A 5 11.60 0.05 -0.44
C SER A 5 10.26 -0.34 0.18
N GLU A 6 10.26 -1.28 1.13
CA GLU A 6 9.03 -1.62 1.88
C GLU A 6 8.48 -0.40 2.62
N SER A 7 9.35 0.41 3.24
CA SER A 7 8.95 1.63 3.96
C SER A 7 8.27 2.67 3.06
N ALA A 8 8.72 2.79 1.80
CA ALA A 8 8.08 3.69 0.83
C ALA A 8 6.68 3.18 0.45
N LEU A 9 6.50 1.86 0.35
CA LEU A 9 5.20 1.26 0.08
C LEU A 9 4.25 1.40 1.28
N GLU A 10 4.73 1.16 2.50
CA GLU A 10 3.95 1.35 3.73
C GLU A 10 3.42 2.79 3.84
N LYS A 11 4.30 3.77 3.63
CA LYS A 11 3.90 5.19 3.63
C LYS A 11 2.82 5.47 2.57
N LYS A 12 3.04 5.02 1.33
CA LYS A 12 2.06 5.18 0.24
C LYS A 12 0.72 4.51 0.53
N LEU A 13 0.72 3.36 1.20
CA LEU A 13 -0.51 2.66 1.61
C LEU A 13 -1.22 3.41 2.73
N SER A 14 -0.49 4.00 3.69
CA SER A 14 -1.09 4.83 4.76
C SER A 14 -1.71 6.13 4.24
N GLU A 15 -1.18 6.68 3.14
CA GLU A 15 -1.67 7.89 2.47
C GLU A 15 -2.72 7.58 1.37
N LEU A 16 -3.01 6.30 1.12
CA LEU A 16 -3.94 5.88 0.08
C LEU A 16 -5.37 6.33 0.45
N SER A 17 -6.05 6.99 -0.48
CA SER A 17 -7.43 7.43 -0.35
C SER A 17 -8.31 6.91 -1.49
N ASN A 18 -9.63 7.06 -1.37
CA ASN A 18 -10.60 6.69 -2.41
C ASN A 18 -10.64 7.67 -3.60
N SER A 19 -9.78 8.70 -3.62
CA SER A 19 -9.71 9.61 -4.77
C SER A 19 -9.03 8.92 -5.96
N GLN A 20 -9.53 9.19 -7.17
CA GLN A 20 -8.98 8.62 -8.41
C GLN A 20 -7.47 8.90 -8.55
N GLN A 21 -7.04 10.10 -8.20
CA GLN A 21 -5.64 10.52 -8.31
C GLN A 21 -4.73 9.73 -7.36
N SER A 22 -5.16 9.47 -6.13
CA SER A 22 -4.42 8.68 -5.15
C SER A 22 -4.24 7.23 -5.63
N VAL A 23 -5.31 6.61 -6.08
CA VAL A 23 -5.30 5.23 -6.62
C VAL A 23 -4.43 5.14 -7.87
N GLN A 24 -4.58 6.07 -8.82
CA GLN A 24 -3.81 6.07 -10.06
C GLN A 24 -2.32 6.25 -9.81
N THR A 25 -1.94 7.18 -8.90
CA THR A 25 -0.54 7.44 -8.56
C THR A 25 0.13 6.22 -7.95
N LEU A 26 -0.53 5.55 -7.01
CA LEU A 26 0.00 4.31 -6.42
C LEU A 26 0.09 3.20 -7.49
N SER A 27 -0.96 3.02 -8.29
CA SER A 27 -1.00 1.98 -9.33
C SER A 27 0.16 2.11 -10.32
N LEU A 28 0.43 3.33 -10.82
CA LEU A 28 1.56 3.60 -11.71
C LEU A 28 2.90 3.31 -11.05
N TRP A 29 3.07 3.68 -9.77
CA TRP A 29 4.29 3.40 -9.02
C TRP A 29 4.54 1.89 -8.86
N LEU A 30 3.48 1.11 -8.57
CA LEU A 30 3.57 -0.35 -8.48
C LEU A 30 3.95 -1.01 -9.81
N ILE A 31 3.34 -0.57 -10.93
CA ILE A 31 3.67 -1.07 -12.27
C ILE A 31 5.13 -0.76 -12.63
N HIS A 32 5.61 0.43 -12.26
CA HIS A 32 7.01 0.82 -12.46
C HIS A 32 7.96 -0.10 -11.67
N HIS A 33 7.62 -0.45 -10.43
CA HIS A 33 8.41 -1.32 -9.57
C HIS A 33 8.04 -2.81 -9.64
N ARG A 34 7.41 -3.28 -10.73
CA ARG A 34 6.93 -4.67 -10.88
C ARG A 34 7.99 -5.76 -10.67
N LYS A 35 9.29 -5.45 -10.80
CA LYS A 35 10.39 -6.38 -10.46
C LYS A 35 10.36 -6.80 -8.98
N HIS A 36 9.71 -6.03 -8.12
CA HIS A 36 9.52 -6.30 -6.69
C HIS A 36 8.11 -6.81 -6.37
N ALA A 37 7.41 -7.44 -7.31
CA ALA A 37 6.02 -7.90 -7.12
C ALA A 37 5.82 -8.77 -5.88
N GLY A 38 6.73 -9.71 -5.58
CA GLY A 38 6.66 -10.55 -4.39
C GLY A 38 6.62 -9.74 -3.08
N PRO A 39 7.65 -8.91 -2.80
CA PRO A 39 7.65 -7.99 -1.66
C PRO A 39 6.42 -7.06 -1.62
N ILE A 40 6.02 -6.50 -2.77
CA ILE A 40 4.84 -5.61 -2.87
C ILE A 40 3.58 -6.30 -2.33
N VAL A 41 3.29 -7.52 -2.78
CA VAL A 41 2.09 -8.27 -2.36
C VAL A 41 2.17 -8.62 -0.87
N SER A 42 3.36 -8.99 -0.37
CA SER A 42 3.58 -9.31 1.04
C SER A 42 3.27 -8.11 1.95
N VAL A 43 3.82 -6.93 1.63
CA VAL A 43 3.57 -5.70 2.39
C VAL A 43 2.10 -5.29 2.29
N TRP A 44 1.51 -5.29 1.09
CA TRP A 44 0.10 -4.96 0.90
C TRP A 44 -0.82 -5.85 1.76
N HIS A 45 -0.58 -7.16 1.77
CA HIS A 45 -1.36 -8.09 2.58
C HIS A 45 -1.17 -7.88 4.09
N ARG A 46 0.05 -7.53 4.53
CA ARG A 46 0.34 -7.17 5.93
C ARG A 46 -0.45 -5.92 6.35
N GLU A 47 -0.39 -4.85 5.57
CA GLU A 47 -1.07 -3.59 5.88
C GLU A 47 -2.60 -3.74 5.81
N LEU A 48 -3.12 -4.52 4.85
CA LEU A 48 -4.56 -4.81 4.77
C LEU A 48 -5.09 -5.51 6.03
N ARG A 49 -4.31 -6.44 6.61
CA ARG A 49 -4.70 -7.12 7.84
C ARG A 49 -4.67 -6.19 9.05
N LYS A 50 -3.66 -5.30 9.15
CA LYS A 50 -3.60 -4.28 10.21
C LYS A 50 -4.84 -3.38 10.18
N GLU A 51 -5.20 -2.86 9.01
CA GLU A 51 -6.40 -2.03 8.84
C GLU A 51 -7.70 -2.75 9.24
N ARG A 52 -7.86 -4.02 8.86
CA ARG A 52 -9.02 -4.82 9.27
C ARG A 52 -9.09 -5.01 10.78
N GLN A 53 -7.96 -5.29 11.42
CA GLN A 53 -7.89 -5.41 12.88
C GLN A 53 -8.23 -4.09 13.57
N MET A 54 -7.68 -2.96 13.10
CA MET A 54 -8.01 -1.63 13.65
C MET A 54 -9.49 -1.30 13.52
N LYS A 55 -10.12 -1.62 12.38
CA LYS A 55 -11.56 -1.42 12.19
C LYS A 55 -12.39 -2.34 13.09
N ALA A 56 -11.97 -3.58 13.29
CA ALA A 56 -12.65 -4.50 14.20
C ALA A 56 -12.60 -4.02 15.66
N VAL A 57 -11.45 -3.51 16.13
CA VAL A 57 -11.31 -2.94 17.48
C VAL A 57 -12.14 -1.68 17.66
N LYS A 58 -12.29 -0.84 16.62
CA LYS A 58 -13.12 0.38 16.67
C LYS A 58 -14.63 0.11 16.73
N ASN A 59 -15.06 -1.11 16.39
CA ASN A 59 -16.48 -1.49 16.38
C ASN A 59 -16.90 -2.22 17.68
N LEU A 60 -16.02 -2.26 18.68
CA LEU A 60 -16.25 -2.75 20.04
C LEU A 60 -16.26 -1.57 21.01
#